data_AF-A0A955YGQ6-F1
#
_entry.id   AF-A0A955YGQ6-F1
#
_cell.length_a   1.000
_cell.length_b   1.000
_cell.length_c   1.000
_cell.angle_alpha   90.00
_cell.angle_beta   90.00
_cell.angle_gamma   90.00
#
_symmetry.space_group_name_H-M   'P 1'
#
loop_
_entity.id
_entity.type
_entity.pdbx_description
1 polymer ?
#
loop_
_entity_poly.entity_id
_entity_poly.type
_entity_poly.pdbx_seq_one_letter_code
_entity_poly.pdbx_strand_id
1 'polypeptide(L)'
;MSRARDALRVQEARRVHDARDTHPGPVRVSGGTRLGSRDCSRDMPPSGARLRSTSLALAALVTLGCAGAGRDGHGPSVAPERLDTTPAVPASARPYRPFADDSPWNTPIAADAPVRPDSAALIQHLARSSRWPGLSVSIHPWSVPVYTVDSRTPRVAVHTSLSNEGEHPTLRWPVPTDAQPAPESDGHLALVDRAAGRAYDFFQARRRSDGGWDCTLCATVDLGGSGVRPPKGGPAPWYASHGSRACGFPLVAGLVTPDELRAGEIRHALVLAYPGVRQRWFVSPASTGHPANGRISEHTGIPCGGRVQLDPRLDVDALGLSPGARVIARAIQVYGAYVGDYSDSINVYADGSEAARGAYAGVLASGDTAGIDLAHLRVLEWGRLTPDG
;
A
#
# COMPACT_ATOMS: atom_id res chain seq x y z
N MET A 1 -17.34 38.53 -12.16
CA MET A 1 -18.20 37.44 -12.68
C MET A 1 -17.50 36.07 -12.76
N SER A 2 -16.18 35.95 -12.51
CA SER A 2 -15.46 34.65 -12.52
C SER A 2 -15.68 33.80 -11.25
N ARG A 3 -15.62 34.40 -10.06
CA ARG A 3 -15.72 33.67 -8.77
C ARG A 3 -17.09 33.01 -8.50
N ALA A 4 -18.16 33.49 -9.13
CA ALA A 4 -19.50 32.91 -8.99
C ALA A 4 -19.71 31.67 -9.86
N ARG A 5 -18.95 31.52 -10.96
CA ARG A 5 -18.98 30.33 -11.83
C ARG A 5 -18.18 29.17 -11.22
N ASP A 6 -17.10 29.47 -10.49
CA ASP A 6 -16.32 28.46 -9.76
C ASP A 6 -17.11 27.90 -8.56
N ALA A 7 -17.86 28.74 -7.85
CA ALA A 7 -18.73 28.30 -6.75
C ALA A 7 -19.88 27.38 -7.22
N LEU A 8 -20.46 27.64 -8.40
CA LEU A 8 -21.52 26.80 -8.96
C LEU A 8 -21.00 25.42 -9.43
N ARG A 9 -19.78 25.35 -10.00
CA ARG A 9 -19.18 24.09 -10.47
C ARG A 9 -18.75 23.16 -9.33
N VAL A 10 -18.29 23.72 -8.20
CA VAL A 10 -18.03 22.95 -6.97
C VAL A 10 -19.33 22.39 -6.37
N GLN A 11 -20.46 23.05 -6.60
CA GLN A 11 -21.78 22.60 -6.10
C GLN A 11 -22.37 21.47 -6.96
N GLU A 12 -22.08 21.41 -8.26
CA GLU A 12 -22.48 20.30 -9.14
C GLU A 12 -21.68 19.02 -8.88
N ALA A 13 -20.37 19.14 -8.57
CA ALA A 13 -19.55 17.98 -8.17
C ALA A 13 -20.02 17.36 -6.84
N ARG A 14 -20.59 18.16 -5.91
CA ARG A 14 -21.20 17.68 -4.67
C ARG A 14 -22.50 16.90 -4.90
N ARG A 15 -23.32 17.29 -5.89
CA ARG A 15 -24.60 16.63 -6.17
C ARG A 15 -24.46 15.22 -6.74
N VAL A 16 -23.36 14.93 -7.44
CA VAL A 16 -23.09 13.57 -7.95
C VAL A 16 -22.72 12.61 -6.81
N HIS A 17 -22.23 13.13 -5.67
CA HIS A 17 -21.90 12.34 -4.49
C HIS A 17 -23.11 12.05 -3.60
N ASP A 18 -24.04 13.00 -3.44
CA ASP A 18 -25.25 12.83 -2.59
C ASP A 18 -26.35 11.94 -3.22
N ALA A 19 -26.32 11.70 -4.53
CA ALA A 19 -27.43 11.06 -5.24
C ALA A 19 -27.48 9.51 -5.11
N ARG A 20 -26.63 8.88 -4.31
CA ARG A 20 -26.61 7.41 -4.17
C ARG A 20 -26.83 6.85 -2.76
N ASP A 21 -27.01 7.69 -1.76
CA ASP A 21 -27.31 7.27 -0.37
C ASP A 21 -28.73 7.64 0.07
N THR A 22 -29.74 7.20 -0.69
CA THR A 22 -31.11 7.16 -0.20
C THR A 22 -31.65 5.73 -0.26
N HIS A 23 -31.54 5.01 0.87
CA HIS A 23 -32.44 3.90 1.18
C HIS A 23 -33.72 4.46 1.80
N PRO A 24 -34.93 4.04 1.35
CA PRO A 24 -36.18 4.54 1.91
C PRO A 24 -36.39 3.96 3.31
N GLY A 25 -36.54 4.83 4.30
CA GLY A 25 -36.97 4.46 5.65
C GLY A 25 -38.40 3.88 5.67
N PRO A 26 -38.78 3.14 6.72
CA PRO A 26 -39.97 2.32 6.71
C PRO A 26 -41.26 3.16 6.81
N VAL A 27 -42.22 2.81 5.98
CA VAL A 27 -43.61 3.31 6.02
C VAL A 27 -44.29 2.79 7.28
N ARG A 28 -44.85 3.70 8.09
CA ARG A 28 -45.76 3.35 9.19
C ARG A 28 -47.07 2.82 8.61
N VAL A 29 -47.42 1.59 8.97
CA VAL A 29 -48.78 1.06 8.83
C VAL A 29 -49.28 0.66 10.22
N SER A 30 -50.39 1.26 10.62
CA SER A 30 -51.19 0.91 11.78
C SER A 30 -52.04 -0.34 11.50
N GLY A 31 -52.05 -1.31 12.41
CA GLY A 31 -52.95 -2.45 12.37
C GLY A 31 -52.42 -3.59 13.24
N GLY A 32 -53.20 -4.00 14.24
CA GLY A 32 -52.79 -4.96 15.26
C GLY A 32 -52.74 -6.41 14.79
N THR A 33 -52.07 -7.27 15.57
CA THR A 33 -52.66 -8.36 16.40
C THR A 33 -51.49 -9.13 17.04
N ARG A 34 -51.68 -9.55 18.30
CA ARG A 34 -50.75 -10.33 19.12
C ARG A 34 -50.39 -11.68 18.47
N LEU A 35 -49.16 -12.16 18.69
CA LEU A 35 -48.85 -13.54 19.15
C LEU A 35 -47.34 -13.79 19.27
N GLY A 36 -46.94 -14.39 20.39
CA GLY A 36 -45.87 -15.40 20.40
C GLY A 36 -44.43 -14.95 20.67
N SER A 37 -44.03 -14.99 21.94
CA SER A 37 -42.65 -15.20 22.37
C SER A 37 -42.13 -16.57 21.92
N ARG A 38 -40.84 -16.65 21.53
CA ARG A 38 -40.01 -17.86 21.65
C ARG A 38 -38.52 -17.52 21.50
N ASP A 39 -37.77 -17.84 22.55
CA ASP A 39 -36.33 -17.99 22.60
C ASP A 39 -35.82 -18.97 21.54
N CYS A 40 -34.62 -18.72 21.02
CA CYS A 40 -33.71 -19.75 20.52
C CYS A 40 -32.26 -19.37 20.86
N SER A 41 -31.79 -19.92 21.99
CA SER A 41 -30.37 -20.23 22.24
C SER A 41 -30.07 -21.65 21.74
N ARG A 42 -28.77 -21.97 21.55
CA ARG A 42 -28.13 -23.29 21.27
C ARG A 42 -27.97 -23.64 19.77
N ASP A 43 -26.91 -24.28 19.28
CA ASP A 43 -25.67 -24.86 19.83
C ASP A 43 -24.70 -25.10 18.65
N MET A 44 -23.40 -24.93 18.87
CA MET A 44 -22.31 -25.41 18.00
C MET A 44 -21.82 -26.79 18.49
N PRO A 45 -21.56 -27.78 17.62
CA PRO A 45 -20.85 -28.99 18.01
C PRO A 45 -19.33 -28.89 17.68
N PRO A 46 -18.44 -29.41 18.55
CA PRO A 46 -17.02 -29.59 18.26
C PRO A 46 -16.71 -31.06 17.91
N SER A 47 -15.67 -31.30 17.09
CA SER A 47 -14.81 -32.50 17.01
C SER A 47 -13.84 -32.29 15.83
N GLY A 48 -12.52 -32.47 15.90
CA GLY A 48 -11.76 -33.41 16.72
C GLY A 48 -11.44 -34.66 15.88
N ALA A 49 -10.43 -34.62 15.00
CA ALA A 49 -9.85 -35.83 14.41
C ALA A 49 -8.38 -35.61 14.06
N ARG A 50 -7.51 -36.33 14.78
CA ARG A 50 -6.08 -36.51 14.47
C ARG A 50 -5.96 -37.52 13.31
N LEU A 51 -5.04 -37.30 12.37
CA LEU A 51 -4.51 -38.39 11.55
C LEU A 51 -2.99 -38.32 11.47
N ARG A 52 -2.39 -39.51 11.61
CA ARG A 52 -0.98 -39.80 11.75
C ARG A 52 -0.27 -39.84 10.40
N SER A 53 1.03 -39.60 10.50
CA SER A 53 2.11 -39.66 9.51
C SER A 53 2.15 -40.94 8.67
N THR A 54 2.63 -40.81 7.42
CA THR A 54 3.54 -41.80 6.80
C THR A 54 4.52 -41.08 5.87
N SER A 55 5.82 -41.31 6.11
CA SER A 55 6.94 -40.89 5.27
C SER A 55 7.30 -42.06 4.35
N LEU A 56 7.55 -41.81 3.06
CA LEU A 56 8.26 -42.75 2.19
C LEU A 56 9.57 -42.11 1.73
N ALA A 57 10.67 -42.74 2.15
CA ALA A 57 12.01 -42.52 1.61
C ALA A 57 12.24 -43.52 0.47
N LEU A 58 12.83 -43.07 -0.64
CA LEU A 58 13.27 -43.92 -1.73
C LEU A 58 14.80 -43.82 -1.84
N ALA A 59 15.49 -44.91 -1.52
CA ALA A 59 16.91 -45.11 -1.75
C ALA A 59 17.10 -45.89 -3.07
N ALA A 60 18.06 -45.48 -3.90
CA ALA A 60 18.48 -46.23 -5.08
C ALA A 60 19.99 -46.50 -5.02
N LEU A 61 20.31 -47.76 -5.29
CA LEU A 61 21.55 -48.47 -5.02
C LEU A 61 22.57 -48.32 -6.17
N VAL A 62 23.85 -48.31 -5.79
CA VAL A 62 25.04 -48.36 -6.65
C VAL A 62 25.16 -49.71 -7.35
N THR A 63 25.64 -49.73 -8.60
CA THR A 63 26.28 -50.92 -9.20
C THR A 63 27.69 -50.58 -9.67
N LEU A 64 28.62 -51.46 -9.29
CA LEU A 64 30.06 -51.43 -9.51
C LEU A 64 30.37 -52.42 -10.66
N GLY A 65 31.16 -52.01 -11.65
CA GLY A 65 31.65 -52.88 -12.73
C GLY A 65 33.16 -52.74 -12.90
N CYS A 66 33.87 -53.86 -12.81
CA CYS A 66 35.34 -53.96 -12.77
C CYS A 66 35.99 -54.24 -14.14
N ALA A 67 37.28 -53.86 -14.19
CA ALA A 67 38.43 -54.55 -14.80
C ALA A 67 38.86 -54.23 -16.26
N GLY A 68 40.17 -53.92 -16.38
CA GLY A 68 40.95 -53.96 -17.61
C GLY A 68 42.34 -53.31 -17.43
N ALA A 69 43.38 -54.11 -17.25
CA ALA A 69 44.78 -53.68 -17.08
C ALA A 69 45.55 -53.61 -18.41
N GLY A 70 46.54 -52.71 -18.54
CA GLY A 70 47.57 -52.83 -19.58
C GLY A 70 48.39 -51.57 -19.95
N ARG A 71 49.59 -51.46 -19.34
CA ARG A 71 50.90 -51.02 -19.88
C ARG A 71 51.15 -49.58 -20.43
N ASP A 72 52.03 -48.90 -19.68
CA ASP A 72 53.24 -48.15 -20.04
C ASP A 72 53.26 -47.17 -21.25
N GLY A 73 53.38 -45.87 -20.91
CA GLY A 73 53.85 -44.82 -21.82
C GLY A 73 54.08 -43.50 -21.07
N HIS A 74 55.34 -43.14 -20.82
CA HIS A 74 55.76 -41.89 -20.19
C HIS A 74 55.40 -40.66 -21.04
N GLY A 75 54.66 -39.71 -20.47
CA GLY A 75 54.44 -38.34 -20.97
C GLY A 75 54.25 -37.37 -19.79
N PRO A 76 54.74 -36.13 -19.87
CA PRO A 76 54.93 -35.28 -18.69
C PRO A 76 53.63 -34.75 -18.10
N SER A 77 53.67 -34.63 -16.77
CA SER A 77 52.66 -34.14 -15.86
C SER A 77 52.04 -32.80 -16.28
N VAL A 78 50.70 -32.78 -16.37
CA VAL A 78 49.89 -31.57 -16.23
C VAL A 78 48.90 -31.85 -15.11
N ALA A 79 49.08 -31.18 -13.98
CA ALA A 79 48.11 -31.22 -12.88
C ALA A 79 46.80 -30.60 -13.36
N PRO A 80 45.62 -31.21 -13.11
CA PRO A 80 44.36 -30.57 -13.42
C PRO A 80 44.15 -29.44 -12.39
N GLU A 81 44.24 -28.20 -12.87
CA GLU A 81 43.73 -27.03 -12.16
C GLU A 81 42.24 -27.26 -11.91
N ARG A 82 41.88 -27.50 -10.65
CA ARG A 82 40.48 -27.54 -10.23
C ARG A 82 39.92 -26.15 -10.44
N LEU A 83 39.13 -26.00 -11.51
CA LEU A 83 38.12 -24.96 -11.61
C LEU A 83 37.13 -25.19 -10.47
N ASP A 84 37.41 -24.59 -9.32
CA ASP A 84 36.41 -24.31 -8.29
C ASP A 84 35.47 -23.23 -8.83
N THR A 85 34.68 -23.57 -9.84
CA THR A 85 33.47 -22.84 -10.20
C THR A 85 32.40 -23.21 -9.18
N THR A 86 32.60 -22.76 -7.94
CA THR A 86 31.45 -22.49 -7.08
C THR A 86 30.67 -21.40 -7.79
N PRO A 87 29.40 -21.62 -8.20
CA PRO A 87 28.61 -20.53 -8.76
C PRO A 87 28.55 -19.45 -7.69
N ALA A 88 29.10 -18.27 -7.98
CA ALA A 88 28.82 -17.10 -7.18
C ALA A 88 27.30 -16.94 -7.21
N VAL A 89 26.65 -17.22 -6.08
CA VAL A 89 25.25 -16.87 -5.87
C VAL A 89 25.18 -15.37 -6.19
N PRO A 90 24.42 -14.95 -7.21
CA PRO A 90 24.34 -13.52 -7.51
C PRO A 90 23.90 -12.83 -6.24
N ALA A 91 24.70 -11.85 -5.77
CA ALA A 91 24.32 -10.98 -4.67
C ALA A 91 22.88 -10.54 -4.94
N SER A 92 21.96 -10.91 -4.04
CA SER A 92 20.53 -10.70 -4.25
C SER A 92 20.31 -9.27 -4.71
N ALA A 93 19.86 -9.09 -5.94
CA ALA A 93 19.56 -7.76 -6.47
C ALA A 93 18.63 -7.09 -5.46
N ARG A 94 19.04 -5.94 -4.91
CA ARG A 94 18.26 -5.26 -3.88
C ARG A 94 16.83 -5.04 -4.40
N PRO A 95 15.80 -5.15 -3.55
CA PRO A 95 14.43 -4.89 -3.96
C PRO A 95 14.33 -3.53 -4.65
N TYR A 96 13.51 -3.48 -5.71
CA TYR A 96 13.24 -2.25 -6.44
C TYR A 96 12.61 -1.23 -5.50
N ARG A 97 13.19 -0.04 -5.46
CA ARG A 97 12.73 1.07 -4.62
C ARG A 97 12.37 2.25 -5.53
N PRO A 98 11.11 2.69 -5.56
CA PRO A 98 10.73 3.87 -6.35
C PRO A 98 11.32 5.15 -5.75
N PHE A 99 11.46 6.18 -6.58
CA PHE A 99 11.94 7.53 -6.26
C PHE A 99 13.45 7.65 -6.04
N ALA A 100 13.95 8.87 -6.17
CA ALA A 100 15.35 9.21 -5.89
C ALA A 100 15.74 8.89 -4.43
N ASP A 101 17.02 8.69 -4.18
CA ASP A 101 17.54 8.38 -2.83
C ASP A 101 17.30 9.52 -1.83
N ASP A 102 17.27 10.77 -2.30
CA ASP A 102 16.98 11.98 -1.51
C ASP A 102 15.48 12.32 -1.43
N SER A 103 14.61 11.47 -2.00
CA SER A 103 13.16 11.58 -1.84
C SER A 103 12.79 11.51 -0.35
N PRO A 104 11.74 12.23 0.09
CA PRO A 104 11.19 12.05 1.44
C PRO A 104 10.74 10.61 1.73
N TRP A 105 10.40 9.85 0.68
CA TRP A 105 10.08 8.42 0.80
C TRP A 105 11.32 7.59 1.15
N ASN A 106 12.49 7.91 0.59
CA ASN A 106 13.70 7.09 0.70
C ASN A 106 14.72 7.62 1.71
N THR A 107 14.41 8.75 2.36
CA THR A 107 15.26 9.39 3.37
C THR A 107 14.90 8.89 4.78
N PRO A 108 15.85 8.27 5.51
CA PRO A 108 15.67 7.91 6.91
C PRO A 108 15.35 9.12 7.78
N ILE A 109 14.60 8.90 8.85
CA ILE A 109 14.34 9.93 9.86
C ILE A 109 15.64 10.19 10.62
N ALA A 110 16.03 11.47 10.77
CA ALA A 110 17.19 11.86 11.54
C ALA A 110 17.07 11.39 13.00
N ALA A 111 18.19 11.01 13.62
CA ALA A 111 18.20 10.48 14.99
C ALA A 111 17.64 11.49 16.03
N ASP A 112 17.82 12.78 15.75
CA ASP A 112 17.38 13.93 16.55
C ASP A 112 16.13 14.62 15.98
N ALA A 113 15.40 13.96 15.07
CA ALA A 113 14.20 14.53 14.47
C ALA A 113 13.21 15.02 15.54
N PRO A 114 12.77 16.29 15.47
CA PRO A 114 11.88 16.87 16.47
C PRO A 114 10.53 16.14 16.46
N VAL A 115 9.98 15.98 17.66
CA VAL A 115 8.68 15.36 17.91
C VAL A 115 7.70 16.46 18.27
N ARG A 116 6.46 16.34 17.80
CA ARG A 116 5.42 17.30 18.14
C ARG A 116 5.18 17.36 19.66
N PRO A 117 5.00 18.55 20.25
CA PRO A 117 4.65 18.68 21.66
C PRO A 117 3.33 17.96 22.04
N ASP A 118 2.38 17.89 21.10
CA ASP A 118 1.09 17.21 21.26
C ASP A 118 1.09 15.77 20.71
N SER A 119 2.26 15.17 20.43
CA SER A 119 2.38 13.83 19.85
C SER A 119 1.57 12.78 20.61
N ALA A 120 1.66 12.76 21.95
CA ALA A 120 0.92 11.80 22.76
C ALA A 120 -0.61 11.92 22.57
N ALA A 121 -1.15 13.14 22.47
CA ALA A 121 -2.57 13.36 22.23
C ALA A 121 -2.99 12.93 20.81
N LEU A 122 -2.12 13.16 19.81
CA LEU A 122 -2.37 12.73 18.43
C LEU A 122 -2.34 11.21 18.28
N ILE A 123 -1.40 10.51 18.92
CA ILE A 123 -1.34 9.04 18.93
C ILE A 123 -2.53 8.44 19.65
N GLN A 124 -2.95 9.02 20.78
CA GLN A 124 -4.17 8.61 21.45
C GLN A 124 -5.43 8.82 20.58
N HIS A 125 -5.50 9.93 19.84
CA HIS A 125 -6.59 10.16 18.88
C HIS A 125 -6.58 9.11 17.76
N LEU A 126 -5.41 8.80 17.20
CA LEU A 126 -5.24 7.74 16.21
C LEU A 126 -5.72 6.39 16.77
N ALA A 127 -5.23 5.98 17.94
CA ALA A 127 -5.56 4.69 18.54
C ALA A 127 -7.06 4.54 18.86
N ARG A 128 -7.73 5.61 19.28
CA ARG A 128 -9.18 5.60 19.56
C ARG A 128 -10.07 5.79 18.33
N SER A 129 -9.51 6.17 17.20
CA SER A 129 -10.30 6.49 16.00
C SER A 129 -10.84 5.24 15.29
N SER A 130 -10.22 4.08 15.49
CA SER A 130 -10.68 2.83 14.91
C SER A 130 -11.42 1.96 15.92
N ARG A 131 -12.45 1.27 15.44
CA ARG A 131 -13.13 0.22 16.20
C ARG A 131 -12.31 -1.07 16.32
N TRP A 132 -11.29 -1.23 15.47
CA TRP A 132 -10.37 -2.36 15.53
C TRP A 132 -9.07 -1.94 16.20
N PRO A 133 -8.53 -2.76 17.11
CA PRO A 133 -7.29 -2.43 17.80
C PRO A 133 -6.08 -2.62 16.90
N GLY A 134 -5.05 -1.80 17.14
CA GLY A 134 -3.71 -2.01 16.59
C GLY A 134 -3.54 -1.60 15.12
N LEU A 135 -2.31 -1.75 14.64
CA LEU A 135 -1.94 -1.53 13.24
C LEU A 135 -2.21 -2.81 12.43
N SER A 136 -2.87 -2.67 11.29
CA SER A 136 -3.04 -3.74 10.30
C SER A 136 -2.24 -3.46 9.02
N VAL A 137 -2.15 -4.46 8.16
CA VAL A 137 -1.64 -4.31 6.80
C VAL A 137 -2.77 -4.57 5.82
N SER A 138 -3.07 -3.58 4.99
CA SER A 138 -4.00 -3.76 3.89
C SER A 138 -3.33 -4.51 2.75
N ILE A 139 -3.72 -5.76 2.57
CA ILE A 139 -3.29 -6.64 1.47
C ILE A 139 -4.44 -6.81 0.47
N HIS A 140 -5.67 -6.91 0.99
CA HIS A 140 -6.92 -7.08 0.26
C HIS A 140 -8.09 -6.83 1.23
N PRO A 141 -9.27 -6.36 0.78
CA PRO A 141 -9.56 -5.89 -0.58
C PRO A 141 -9.25 -4.40 -0.83
N TRP A 142 -9.02 -3.60 0.21
CA TRP A 142 -8.69 -2.16 0.11
C TRP A 142 -7.18 -1.90 0.02
N SER A 143 -6.50 -2.47 -0.98
CA SER A 143 -5.08 -2.20 -1.22
C SER A 143 -4.79 -1.75 -2.65
N VAL A 144 -3.52 -1.77 -3.07
CA VAL A 144 -3.06 -1.32 -4.37
C VAL A 144 -2.46 -2.51 -5.14
N PRO A 145 -3.20 -3.16 -6.04
CA PRO A 145 -2.62 -4.08 -7.01
C PRO A 145 -1.60 -3.39 -7.91
N VAL A 146 -0.37 -3.92 -7.94
CA VAL A 146 0.71 -3.43 -8.78
C VAL A 146 0.98 -4.40 -9.94
N TYR A 147 1.07 -3.88 -11.16
CA TYR A 147 1.47 -4.65 -12.34
C TYR A 147 2.69 -4.01 -12.99
N THR A 148 3.64 -4.85 -13.43
CA THR A 148 4.78 -4.36 -14.22
C THR A 148 4.35 -4.24 -15.68
N VAL A 149 4.78 -3.16 -16.33
CA VAL A 149 4.52 -2.89 -17.75
C VAL A 149 5.83 -2.53 -18.46
N ASP A 150 5.83 -2.66 -19.78
CA ASP A 150 6.98 -2.39 -20.62
C ASP A 150 6.54 -1.88 -22.02
N SER A 151 7.51 -1.73 -22.93
CA SER A 151 7.27 -1.28 -24.32
C SER A 151 6.40 -2.24 -25.14
N ARG A 152 6.20 -3.49 -24.71
CA ARG A 152 5.37 -4.50 -25.38
C ARG A 152 3.94 -4.51 -24.84
N THR A 153 3.71 -3.89 -23.69
CA THR A 153 2.38 -3.81 -23.09
C THR A 153 1.47 -2.94 -23.95
N PRO A 154 0.27 -3.41 -24.34
CA PRO A 154 -0.60 -2.68 -25.24
C PRO A 154 -1.04 -1.35 -24.63
N ARG A 155 -1.00 -0.29 -25.44
CA ARG A 155 -1.45 1.04 -25.04
C ARG A 155 -2.92 1.22 -25.38
N VAL A 156 -3.75 1.41 -24.34
CA VAL A 156 -5.20 1.57 -24.46
C VAL A 156 -5.63 2.98 -24.08
N ALA A 157 -6.83 3.38 -24.50
CA ALA A 157 -7.43 4.65 -24.10
C ALA A 157 -7.89 4.58 -22.64
N VAL A 158 -7.50 5.59 -21.85
CA VAL A 158 -7.91 5.77 -20.45
C VAL A 158 -8.61 7.12 -20.34
N HIS A 159 -9.91 7.12 -20.08
CA HIS A 159 -10.67 8.34 -19.82
C HIS A 159 -10.64 8.64 -18.34
N THR A 160 -10.49 9.91 -17.99
CA THR A 160 -10.50 10.31 -16.59
C THR A 160 -11.20 11.62 -16.36
N SER A 161 -11.88 11.76 -15.22
CA SER A 161 -12.46 13.06 -14.83
C SER A 161 -11.38 14.06 -14.43
N LEU A 162 -10.30 13.58 -13.79
CA LEU A 162 -9.21 14.42 -13.32
C LEU A 162 -7.87 13.68 -13.42
N SER A 163 -6.85 14.39 -13.87
CA SER A 163 -5.47 13.92 -13.78
C SER A 163 -4.50 15.02 -13.40
N ASN A 164 -3.27 14.63 -13.06
CA ASN A 164 -2.18 15.59 -12.91
C ASN A 164 -1.76 16.27 -14.24
N GLU A 165 -2.38 15.91 -15.36
CA GLU A 165 -2.16 16.49 -16.70
C GLU A 165 -3.36 17.33 -17.17
N GLY A 166 -4.48 17.37 -16.43
CA GLY A 166 -5.65 18.17 -16.76
C GLY A 166 -6.99 17.55 -16.34
N GLU A 167 -8.07 18.28 -16.60
CA GLU A 167 -9.46 17.86 -16.38
C GLU A 167 -10.02 17.17 -17.63
N HIS A 168 -10.76 16.07 -17.45
CA HIS A 168 -11.39 15.30 -18.53
C HIS A 168 -10.49 14.81 -19.68
N PRO A 169 -9.17 14.49 -19.49
CA PRO A 169 -8.36 14.03 -20.61
C PRO A 169 -8.68 12.58 -20.99
N THR A 170 -8.30 12.25 -22.23
CA THR A 170 -8.15 10.86 -22.67
C THR A 170 -6.67 10.57 -22.83
N LEU A 171 -6.14 9.71 -21.97
CA LEU A 171 -4.74 9.31 -21.94
C LEU A 171 -4.55 8.03 -22.74
N ARG A 172 -3.32 7.76 -23.17
CA ARG A 172 -2.92 6.48 -23.78
C ARG A 172 -1.87 5.84 -22.88
N TRP A 173 -2.21 4.78 -22.16
CA TRP A 173 -1.33 4.15 -21.17
C TRP A 173 -1.16 2.65 -21.43
N PRO A 174 0.02 2.08 -21.08
CA PRO A 174 0.27 0.65 -21.21
C PRO A 174 -0.50 -0.11 -20.14
N VAL A 175 -1.56 -0.83 -20.49
CA VAL A 175 -2.38 -1.58 -19.53
C VAL A 175 -2.35 -3.07 -19.87
N PRO A 176 -1.85 -3.95 -18.98
CA PRO A 176 -1.90 -5.38 -19.18
C PRO A 176 -3.33 -5.89 -19.39
N THR A 177 -3.48 -6.92 -20.22
CA THR A 177 -4.79 -7.52 -20.51
C THR A 177 -5.41 -8.18 -19.28
N ASP A 178 -4.59 -8.65 -18.36
CA ASP A 178 -4.94 -9.30 -17.10
C ASP A 178 -4.99 -8.33 -15.91
N ALA A 179 -4.73 -7.03 -16.10
CA ALA A 179 -4.77 -6.06 -15.01
C ALA A 179 -6.15 -6.03 -14.35
N GLN A 180 -6.16 -6.25 -13.03
CA GLN A 180 -7.33 -6.16 -12.16
C GLN A 180 -7.13 -5.08 -11.10
N PRO A 181 -8.07 -4.12 -10.97
CA PRO A 181 -8.02 -3.16 -9.88
C PRO A 181 -8.42 -3.81 -8.55
N ALA A 182 -8.16 -3.11 -7.45
CA ALA A 182 -8.73 -3.46 -6.16
C ALA A 182 -10.26 -3.59 -6.28
N PRO A 183 -10.88 -4.64 -5.71
CA PRO A 183 -12.27 -4.95 -6.01
C PRO A 183 -13.28 -3.96 -5.38
N GLU A 184 -12.84 -3.17 -4.41
CA GLU A 184 -13.70 -2.26 -3.66
C GLU A 184 -13.81 -0.87 -4.32
N SER A 185 -14.57 0.01 -3.67
CA SER A 185 -14.94 1.33 -4.17
C SER A 185 -13.78 2.20 -4.65
N ASP A 186 -12.60 2.07 -4.03
CA ASP A 186 -11.42 2.84 -4.39
C ASP A 186 -10.85 2.42 -5.73
N GLY A 187 -11.02 1.15 -6.12
CA GLY A 187 -10.58 0.64 -7.41
C GLY A 187 -9.13 0.96 -7.75
N HIS A 188 -8.24 1.00 -6.74
CA HIS A 188 -6.83 1.34 -6.97
C HIS A 188 -6.17 0.33 -7.92
N LEU A 189 -5.33 0.86 -8.80
CA LEU A 189 -4.47 0.08 -9.70
C LEU A 189 -3.22 0.90 -9.98
N ALA A 190 -2.05 0.28 -9.86
CA ALA A 190 -0.78 0.90 -10.22
C ALA A 190 -0.07 0.07 -11.28
N LEU A 191 0.41 0.75 -12.34
CA LEU A 191 1.17 0.13 -13.42
C LEU A 191 2.57 0.71 -13.41
N VAL A 192 3.60 -0.12 -13.38
CA VAL A 192 4.99 0.29 -13.15
C VAL A 192 5.86 -0.09 -14.34
N ASP A 193 6.35 0.92 -15.05
CA ASP A 193 7.36 0.81 -16.11
C ASP A 193 8.73 1.18 -15.53
N ARG A 194 9.47 0.17 -15.06
CA ARG A 194 10.79 0.39 -14.45
C ARG A 194 11.82 0.87 -15.47
N ALA A 195 11.72 0.42 -16.73
CA ALA A 195 12.66 0.79 -17.78
C ALA A 195 12.46 2.24 -18.23
N ALA A 196 11.20 2.70 -18.29
CA ALA A 196 10.87 4.09 -18.61
C ALA A 196 10.85 5.01 -17.38
N GLY A 197 11.15 4.50 -16.18
CA GLY A 197 11.16 5.28 -14.94
C GLY A 197 9.82 5.89 -14.59
N ARG A 198 8.69 5.21 -14.86
CA ARG A 198 7.36 5.82 -14.76
C ARG A 198 6.32 4.85 -14.22
N ALA A 199 5.37 5.38 -13.45
CA ALA A 199 4.17 4.65 -13.08
C ALA A 199 2.89 5.38 -13.51
N TYR A 200 1.80 4.62 -13.56
CA TYR A 200 0.46 5.05 -13.94
C TYR A 200 -0.51 4.60 -12.86
N ASP A 201 -1.07 5.57 -12.16
CA ASP A 201 -1.94 5.35 -11.01
C ASP A 201 -3.39 5.59 -11.40
N PHE A 202 -4.28 4.76 -10.87
CA PHE A 202 -5.72 4.85 -11.09
C PHE A 202 -6.46 4.84 -9.76
N PHE A 203 -7.36 5.80 -9.59
CA PHE A 203 -8.44 5.76 -8.61
C PHE A 203 -9.75 5.50 -9.33
N GLN A 204 -10.52 4.56 -8.79
CA GLN A 204 -11.75 4.01 -9.34
C GLN A 204 -11.56 3.46 -10.76
N ALA A 205 -10.50 2.66 -10.97
CA ALA A 205 -10.24 2.07 -12.27
C ALA A 205 -11.38 1.11 -12.66
N ARG A 206 -11.91 1.27 -13.87
CA ARG A 206 -12.95 0.42 -14.44
C ARG A 206 -12.61 0.09 -15.88
N ARG A 207 -12.64 -1.19 -16.25
CA ARG A 207 -12.47 -1.62 -17.63
C ARG A 207 -13.76 -1.37 -18.40
N ARG A 208 -13.66 -0.78 -19.59
CA ARG A 208 -14.77 -0.56 -20.53
C ARG A 208 -14.94 -1.76 -21.46
N SER A 209 -16.13 -1.93 -22.01
CA SER A 209 -16.47 -3.04 -22.91
C SER A 209 -15.69 -3.03 -24.24
N ASP A 210 -15.20 -1.87 -24.67
CA ASP A 210 -14.39 -1.70 -25.88
C ASP A 210 -12.88 -1.88 -25.65
N GLY A 211 -12.48 -2.35 -24.46
CA GLY A 211 -11.08 -2.58 -24.09
C GLY A 211 -10.35 -1.34 -23.54
N GLY A 212 -10.99 -0.17 -23.52
CA GLY A 212 -10.48 1.01 -22.81
C GLY A 212 -10.70 0.94 -21.30
N TRP A 213 -10.31 2.00 -20.60
CA TRP A 213 -10.50 2.15 -19.16
C TRP A 213 -11.07 3.51 -18.79
N ASP A 214 -11.75 3.56 -17.65
CA ASP A 214 -12.14 4.76 -16.94
C ASP A 214 -11.42 4.82 -15.58
N CYS A 215 -11.15 6.02 -15.09
CA CYS A 215 -10.74 6.30 -13.72
C CYS A 215 -11.25 7.67 -13.29
N THR A 216 -11.75 7.81 -12.08
CA THR A 216 -12.17 9.13 -11.59
C THR A 216 -10.98 10.06 -11.44
N LEU A 217 -9.86 9.54 -10.93
CA LEU A 217 -8.60 10.27 -10.83
C LEU A 217 -7.45 9.38 -11.30
N CYS A 218 -6.76 9.81 -12.34
CA CYS A 218 -5.59 9.13 -12.88
C CYS A 218 -4.34 10.00 -12.73
N ALA A 219 -3.18 9.41 -12.47
CA ALA A 219 -1.96 10.19 -12.47
C ALA A 219 -0.74 9.46 -13.04
N THR A 220 0.09 10.18 -13.79
CA THR A 220 1.45 9.76 -14.09
C THR A 220 2.38 10.07 -12.90
N VAL A 221 3.40 9.23 -12.75
CA VAL A 221 4.39 9.32 -11.67
C VAL A 221 5.78 9.15 -12.26
N ASP A 222 6.69 10.08 -11.95
CA ASP A 222 8.12 9.93 -12.22
C ASP A 222 8.76 9.11 -11.09
N LEU A 223 9.26 7.91 -11.42
CA LEU A 223 9.90 7.00 -10.47
C LEU A 223 11.37 7.34 -10.21
N GLY A 224 11.98 8.23 -11.00
CA GLY A 224 13.30 8.79 -10.72
C GLY A 224 13.25 10.10 -9.93
N GLY A 225 12.05 10.68 -9.77
CA GLY A 225 11.84 11.95 -9.07
C GLY A 225 11.64 11.81 -7.55
N SER A 226 11.15 12.87 -6.92
CA SER A 226 10.93 12.91 -5.47
C SER A 226 9.70 12.13 -5.00
N GLY A 227 8.77 11.79 -5.90
CA GLY A 227 7.46 11.24 -5.53
C GLY A 227 6.54 12.25 -4.83
N VAL A 228 6.83 13.55 -4.95
CA VAL A 228 6.07 14.66 -4.35
C VAL A 228 5.48 15.52 -5.46
N ARG A 229 4.18 15.83 -5.37
CA ARG A 229 3.50 16.72 -6.31
C ARG A 229 3.54 18.17 -5.85
N PRO A 230 3.36 19.15 -6.74
CA PRO A 230 3.16 20.54 -6.35
C PRO A 230 2.00 20.66 -5.35
N PRO A 231 2.10 21.49 -4.30
CA PRO A 231 1.03 21.64 -3.32
C PRO A 231 -0.18 22.35 -3.94
N LYS A 232 -1.39 21.91 -3.59
CA LYS A 232 -2.63 22.57 -3.97
C LYS A 232 -2.70 23.96 -3.36
N GLY A 233 -3.13 24.93 -4.17
CA GLY A 233 -3.05 26.37 -3.83
C GLY A 233 -1.66 26.98 -4.05
N GLY A 234 -0.69 26.20 -4.55
CA GLY A 234 0.59 26.69 -5.04
C GLY A 234 0.51 27.30 -6.45
N PRO A 235 1.66 27.60 -7.08
CA PRO A 235 1.72 28.25 -8.40
C PRO A 235 1.40 27.32 -9.58
N ALA A 236 1.43 26.00 -9.37
CA ALA A 236 1.08 25.02 -10.39
C ALA A 236 -0.43 25.00 -10.64
N PRO A 237 -0.89 24.56 -11.83
CA PRO A 237 -2.30 24.29 -12.06
C PRO A 237 -2.86 23.36 -10.98
N TRP A 238 -4.06 23.65 -10.49
CA TRP A 238 -4.62 22.98 -9.31
C TRP A 238 -4.65 21.45 -9.47
N TYR A 239 -4.97 20.95 -10.67
CA TYR A 239 -5.05 19.52 -11.01
C TYR A 239 -3.70 18.81 -10.86
N ALA A 240 -2.56 19.50 -11.04
CA ALA A 240 -1.22 18.91 -10.94
C ALA A 240 -0.88 18.42 -9.52
N SER A 241 -1.59 18.95 -8.52
CA SER A 241 -1.44 18.58 -7.11
C SER A 241 -2.04 17.22 -6.79
N HIS A 242 -2.90 16.71 -7.65
CA HIS A 242 -3.68 15.50 -7.41
C HIS A 242 -2.92 14.23 -7.82
N GLY A 243 -3.08 13.19 -7.01
CA GLY A 243 -2.68 11.81 -7.29
C GLY A 243 -3.85 10.88 -6.99
N SER A 244 -3.72 9.59 -7.30
CA SER A 244 -4.82 8.63 -7.11
C SER A 244 -5.02 8.19 -5.67
N ARG A 245 -4.32 8.78 -4.70
CA ARG A 245 -4.58 8.67 -3.26
C ARG A 245 -5.08 10.02 -2.73
N ALA A 246 -5.93 10.03 -1.70
CA ALA A 246 -6.59 11.27 -1.22
C ALA A 246 -5.61 12.41 -0.88
N CYS A 247 -4.46 12.09 -0.28
CA CYS A 247 -3.43 13.08 0.07
C CYS A 247 -2.47 13.47 -1.09
N GLY A 248 -2.77 13.03 -2.32
CA GLY A 248 -2.01 13.37 -3.52
C GLY A 248 -0.77 12.51 -3.76
N PHE A 249 -0.56 11.50 -2.92
CA PHE A 249 0.55 10.56 -3.06
C PHE A 249 0.43 9.66 -4.30
N PRO A 250 1.55 9.29 -4.93
CA PRO A 250 1.60 8.15 -5.83
C PRO A 250 1.12 6.86 -5.14
N LEU A 251 0.43 5.98 -5.85
CA LEU A 251 -0.05 4.72 -5.29
C LEU A 251 1.09 3.76 -4.93
N VAL A 252 2.16 3.77 -5.73
CA VAL A 252 3.38 2.99 -5.49
C VAL A 252 4.19 3.47 -4.29
N ALA A 253 3.93 4.68 -3.78
CA ALA A 253 4.64 5.19 -2.63
C ALA A 253 4.19 4.47 -1.34
N GLY A 254 5.17 4.00 -0.57
CA GLY A 254 4.96 3.40 0.75
C GLY A 254 4.18 2.09 0.75
N LEU A 255 4.22 1.32 -0.34
CA LEU A 255 3.73 -0.04 -0.40
C LEU A 255 4.79 -1.03 0.11
N VAL A 256 4.37 -1.95 0.95
CA VAL A 256 5.15 -3.16 1.27
C VAL A 256 5.11 -4.11 0.08
N THR A 257 6.26 -4.64 -0.34
CA THR A 257 6.33 -5.60 -1.45
C THR A 257 6.85 -6.98 -1.01
N PRO A 258 6.55 -8.06 -1.75
CA PRO A 258 7.09 -9.39 -1.42
C PRO A 258 8.61 -9.46 -1.48
N ASP A 259 9.25 -8.72 -2.40
CA ASP A 259 10.70 -8.72 -2.57
C ASP A 259 11.40 -8.13 -1.34
N GLU A 260 10.83 -7.10 -0.72
CA GLU A 260 11.34 -6.50 0.51
C GLU A 260 11.19 -7.41 1.72
N LEU A 261 10.05 -8.10 1.84
CA LEU A 261 9.85 -9.07 2.92
C LEU A 261 10.82 -10.25 2.80
N ARG A 262 11.09 -10.74 1.58
CA ARG A 262 12.10 -11.78 1.34
C ARG A 262 13.52 -11.29 1.60
N ALA A 263 13.82 -10.04 1.28
CA ALA A 263 15.10 -9.42 1.59
C ALA A 263 15.28 -9.09 3.08
N GLY A 264 14.18 -9.09 3.86
CA GLY A 264 14.20 -8.76 5.28
C GLY A 264 14.34 -7.25 5.57
N GLU A 265 14.12 -6.39 4.57
CA GLU A 265 14.34 -4.95 4.69
C GLU A 265 13.42 -4.16 3.75
N ILE A 266 12.72 -3.16 4.30
CA ILE A 266 12.02 -2.11 3.55
C ILE A 266 12.81 -0.81 3.73
N ARG A 267 13.21 -0.19 2.62
CA ARG A 267 14.14 0.95 2.61
C ARG A 267 13.48 2.29 2.26
N HIS A 268 12.21 2.43 2.64
CA HIS A 268 11.41 3.62 2.40
C HIS A 268 10.33 3.79 3.48
N ALA A 269 9.77 5.00 3.57
CA ALA A 269 8.63 5.33 4.42
C ALA A 269 7.38 4.62 3.90
N LEU A 270 6.50 4.21 4.81
CA LEU A 270 5.22 3.59 4.46
C LEU A 270 4.12 4.65 4.30
N VAL A 271 2.99 4.27 3.71
CA VAL A 271 1.75 5.06 3.81
C VAL A 271 0.88 4.47 4.90
N LEU A 272 0.38 5.33 5.79
CA LEU A 272 -0.61 5.04 6.81
C LEU A 272 -1.97 5.62 6.40
N ALA A 273 -3.04 4.87 6.59
CA ALA A 273 -4.41 5.37 6.55
C ALA A 273 -5.13 5.03 7.85
N TYR A 274 -6.00 5.94 8.31
CA TYR A 274 -6.75 5.74 9.54
C TYR A 274 -8.01 6.62 9.62
N PRO A 275 -8.98 6.31 10.51
CA PRO A 275 -10.29 6.97 10.52
C PRO A 275 -10.27 8.42 11.00
N GLY A 276 -9.22 8.81 11.73
CA GLY A 276 -9.13 10.11 12.38
C GLY A 276 -8.23 11.10 11.66
N VAL A 277 -7.99 10.96 10.35
CA VAL A 277 -7.19 11.91 9.57
C VAL A 277 -7.81 13.31 9.63
N ARG A 278 -6.99 14.35 9.79
CA ARG A 278 -7.47 15.73 9.78
C ARG A 278 -7.84 16.13 8.35
N GLN A 279 -9.12 16.37 8.08
CA GLN A 279 -9.57 16.81 6.75
C GLN A 279 -9.16 18.25 6.46
N ARG A 280 -9.17 18.65 5.17
CA ARG A 280 -8.94 20.02 4.67
C ARG A 280 -7.57 20.61 4.99
N TRP A 281 -6.64 19.82 5.51
CA TRP A 281 -5.31 20.27 5.82
C TRP A 281 -4.27 19.24 5.40
N PHE A 282 -3.13 19.73 4.93
CA PHE A 282 -2.00 18.88 4.57
C PHE A 282 -0.67 19.53 4.90
N VAL A 283 0.36 18.70 4.99
CA VAL A 283 1.77 19.09 5.10
C VAL A 283 2.57 18.31 4.06
N SER A 284 3.68 18.86 3.58
CA SER A 284 4.59 18.12 2.70
C SER A 284 5.05 16.80 3.36
N PRO A 285 5.14 15.66 2.64
CA PRO A 285 5.09 15.53 1.18
C PRO A 285 3.70 15.44 0.57
N ALA A 286 2.61 15.54 1.35
CA ALA A 286 1.28 15.57 0.77
C ALA A 286 1.09 16.86 -0.02
N SER A 287 0.34 16.76 -1.11
CA SER A 287 0.02 17.87 -2.01
C SER A 287 -1.44 18.27 -1.94
N THR A 288 -2.29 17.44 -1.33
CA THR A 288 -3.70 17.70 -1.06
C THR A 288 -4.05 17.24 0.36
N GLY A 289 -5.10 17.82 0.92
CA GLY A 289 -5.73 17.36 2.15
C GLY A 289 -6.81 16.32 1.87
N HIS A 290 -7.20 15.58 2.90
CA HIS A 290 -8.36 14.71 2.76
C HIS A 290 -9.62 15.58 2.60
N PRO A 291 -10.49 15.31 1.60
CA PRO A 291 -11.69 16.11 1.39
C PRO A 291 -12.64 16.02 2.59
N ALA A 292 -13.50 17.03 2.75
CA ALA A 292 -14.51 16.97 3.80
C ALA A 292 -15.56 15.88 3.50
N ASN A 293 -15.79 14.99 4.46
CA ASN A 293 -16.73 13.86 4.30
C ASN A 293 -17.82 13.81 5.38
N GLY A 294 -17.85 14.78 6.30
CA GLY A 294 -18.82 14.85 7.40
C GLY A 294 -18.60 13.82 8.52
N ARG A 295 -17.57 12.97 8.42
CA ARG A 295 -17.26 11.91 9.40
C ARG A 295 -16.03 12.23 10.25
N ILE A 296 -15.11 13.04 9.73
CA ILE A 296 -13.81 13.33 10.36
C ILE A 296 -13.65 14.82 10.66
N SER A 297 -12.74 15.12 11.60
CA SER A 297 -12.53 16.47 12.12
C SER A 297 -11.61 17.29 11.22
N GLU A 298 -11.88 18.60 11.13
CA GLU A 298 -10.98 19.58 10.53
C GLU A 298 -9.92 20.10 11.52
N HIS A 299 -10.13 19.90 12.83
CA HIS A 299 -9.30 20.50 13.88
C HIS A 299 -8.44 19.49 14.64
N THR A 300 -8.76 18.20 14.56
CA THR A 300 -8.08 17.13 15.31
C THR A 300 -7.52 16.07 14.37
N GLY A 301 -6.54 15.30 14.88
CA GLY A 301 -5.86 14.27 14.10
C GLY A 301 -4.60 14.76 13.41
N ILE A 302 -3.85 13.80 12.90
CA ILE A 302 -2.68 13.97 12.05
C ILE A 302 -3.20 14.29 10.62
N PRO A 303 -2.76 15.40 10.00
CA PRO A 303 -3.18 15.75 8.65
C PRO A 303 -2.53 14.85 7.60
N CYS A 304 -3.05 14.91 6.37
CA CYS A 304 -2.34 14.39 5.20
C CYS A 304 -0.87 14.84 5.20
N GLY A 305 0.05 13.90 5.00
CA GLY A 305 1.49 14.14 5.01
C GLY A 305 2.15 14.21 6.40
N GLY A 306 1.39 14.19 7.49
CA GLY A 306 1.96 14.02 8.82
C GLY A 306 2.69 12.67 8.93
N ARG A 307 3.88 12.65 9.54
CA ARG A 307 4.73 11.45 9.64
C ARG A 307 4.71 10.89 11.05
N VAL A 308 4.29 9.62 11.18
CA VAL A 308 4.45 8.86 12.41
C VAL A 308 5.73 8.02 12.36
N GLN A 309 6.33 7.78 13.51
CA GLN A 309 7.51 6.93 13.66
C GLN A 309 7.31 6.02 14.86
N LEU A 310 7.70 4.76 14.75
CA LEU A 310 7.80 3.85 15.89
C LEU A 310 9.05 4.24 16.68
N ASP A 311 8.98 4.27 18.01
CA ASP A 311 10.10 4.67 18.86
C ASP A 311 11.40 3.99 18.37
N PRO A 312 12.40 4.76 17.90
CA PRO A 312 13.62 4.20 17.32
C PRO A 312 14.46 3.42 18.35
N ARG A 313 14.14 3.52 19.64
CA ARG A 313 14.80 2.78 20.72
C ARG A 313 14.06 1.50 21.11
N LEU A 314 12.84 1.29 20.62
CA LEU A 314 12.08 0.07 20.90
C LEU A 314 12.81 -1.14 20.32
N ASP A 315 13.02 -2.17 21.14
CA ASP A 315 13.53 -3.45 20.65
C ASP A 315 12.40 -4.22 19.94
N VAL A 316 12.39 -4.13 18.61
CA VAL A 316 11.39 -4.80 17.77
C VAL A 316 11.52 -6.33 17.82
N ASP A 317 12.71 -6.87 18.09
CA ASP A 317 12.90 -8.32 18.16
C ASP A 317 12.24 -8.92 19.41
N ALA A 318 12.15 -8.14 20.49
CA ALA A 318 11.49 -8.53 21.73
C ALA A 318 9.94 -8.54 21.64
N LEU A 319 9.35 -7.98 20.58
CA LEU A 319 7.89 -7.89 20.42
C LEU A 319 7.22 -9.21 20.00
N GLY A 320 7.99 -10.25 19.65
CA GLY A 320 7.43 -11.54 19.22
C GLY A 320 6.67 -11.49 17.88
N LEU A 321 6.93 -10.47 17.06
CA LEU A 321 6.31 -10.28 15.74
C LEU A 321 6.73 -11.38 14.75
N SER A 322 5.86 -11.67 13.78
CA SER A 322 6.22 -12.48 12.61
C SER A 322 7.38 -11.85 11.85
N PRO A 323 8.16 -12.62 11.05
CA PRO A 323 9.25 -12.05 10.26
C PRO A 323 8.81 -10.87 9.39
N GLY A 324 7.65 -10.98 8.70
CA GLY A 324 7.11 -9.89 7.89
C GLY A 324 6.74 -8.65 8.71
N ALA A 325 6.04 -8.83 9.83
CA ALA A 325 5.66 -7.70 10.70
C ALA A 325 6.87 -7.02 11.35
N ARG A 326 7.94 -7.78 11.66
CA ARG A 326 9.21 -7.23 12.16
C ARG A 326 9.87 -6.32 11.12
N VAL A 327 9.89 -6.72 9.84
CA VAL A 327 10.44 -5.90 8.76
C VAL A 327 9.64 -4.59 8.62
N ILE A 328 8.31 -4.66 8.70
CA ILE A 328 7.43 -3.48 8.68
C ILE A 328 7.68 -2.58 9.90
N ALA A 329 7.76 -3.14 11.11
CA ALA A 329 8.03 -2.37 12.32
C ALA A 329 9.38 -1.62 12.24
N ARG A 330 10.43 -2.28 11.74
CA ARG A 330 11.74 -1.64 11.48
C ARG A 330 11.64 -0.53 10.45
N ALA A 331 10.86 -0.70 9.39
CA ALA A 331 10.62 0.35 8.39
C ALA A 331 9.97 1.58 9.04
N ILE A 332 8.97 1.37 9.92
CA ILE A 332 8.30 2.44 10.65
C ILE A 332 9.25 3.10 11.69
N GLN A 333 10.23 2.38 12.23
CA GLN A 333 11.29 3.00 13.06
C GLN A 333 12.23 3.87 12.24
N VAL A 334 12.73 3.37 11.11
CA VAL A 334 13.80 4.03 10.34
C VAL A 334 13.26 5.14 9.44
N TYR A 335 12.15 4.87 8.75
CA TYR A 335 11.56 5.77 7.75
C TYR A 335 10.16 6.27 8.14
N GLY A 336 9.52 5.69 9.16
CA GLY A 336 8.17 6.11 9.55
C GLY A 336 7.10 5.80 8.51
N ALA A 337 5.90 6.31 8.77
CA ALA A 337 4.77 6.22 7.87
C ALA A 337 4.09 7.58 7.71
N TYR A 338 3.84 7.98 6.47
CA TYR A 338 3.11 9.21 6.14
C TYR A 338 1.61 8.94 6.11
N VAL A 339 0.83 9.77 6.78
CA VAL A 339 -0.64 9.75 6.65
C VAL A 339 -1.00 10.12 5.21
N GLY A 340 -1.56 9.16 4.48
CA GLY A 340 -1.81 9.29 3.05
C GLY A 340 -3.25 9.06 2.63
N ASP A 341 -4.09 8.57 3.52
CA ASP A 341 -5.49 8.31 3.22
C ASP A 341 -6.38 8.22 4.47
N TYR A 342 -7.69 8.20 4.23
CA TYR A 342 -8.69 7.77 5.20
C TYR A 342 -8.92 6.25 5.09
N SER A 343 -9.24 5.62 6.22
CA SER A 343 -9.70 4.23 6.26
C SER A 343 -10.55 4.03 7.52
N ASP A 344 -11.41 3.01 7.57
CA ASP A 344 -12.13 2.65 8.81
C ASP A 344 -11.23 1.88 9.82
N SER A 345 -10.06 1.39 9.39
CA SER A 345 -9.03 0.78 10.23
C SER A 345 -7.71 1.55 10.16
N ILE A 346 -6.80 1.29 11.11
CA ILE A 346 -5.44 1.83 11.08
C ILE A 346 -4.58 0.87 10.27
N ASN A 347 -4.15 1.25 9.07
CA ASN A 347 -3.41 0.34 8.20
C ASN A 347 -2.23 0.99 7.50
N VAL A 348 -1.18 0.19 7.29
CA VAL A 348 -0.24 0.39 6.18
C VAL A 348 -0.67 -0.43 4.96
N TYR A 349 -0.08 -0.18 3.79
CA TYR A 349 -0.47 -0.83 2.54
C TYR A 349 0.61 -1.78 2.02
N ALA A 350 0.19 -2.90 1.44
CA ALA A 350 1.05 -3.82 0.71
C ALA A 350 0.56 -3.98 -0.73
N ASP A 351 1.41 -4.39 -1.66
CA ASP A 351 0.96 -4.73 -3.03
C ASP A 351 -0.20 -5.74 -2.99
N GLY A 352 -1.36 -5.36 -3.49
CA GLY A 352 -2.59 -6.15 -3.45
C GLY A 352 -2.79 -7.07 -4.66
N SER A 353 -1.82 -7.15 -5.57
CA SER A 353 -1.92 -7.99 -6.78
C SER A 353 -2.07 -9.46 -6.41
N GLU A 354 -2.71 -10.26 -7.26
CA GLU A 354 -2.87 -11.70 -7.00
C GLU A 354 -1.51 -12.39 -6.83
N ALA A 355 -0.53 -12.02 -7.66
CA ALA A 355 0.83 -12.52 -7.55
C ALA A 355 1.46 -12.18 -6.18
N ALA A 356 1.33 -10.93 -5.70
CA ALA A 356 1.86 -10.54 -4.40
C ALA A 356 1.13 -11.24 -3.25
N ARG A 357 -0.19 -11.37 -3.31
CA ARG A 357 -0.98 -12.12 -2.33
C ARG A 357 -0.54 -13.57 -2.21
N GLY A 358 -0.27 -14.24 -3.34
CA GLY A 358 0.30 -15.58 -3.34
C GLY A 358 1.68 -15.62 -2.67
N ALA A 359 2.51 -14.60 -2.89
CA ALA A 359 3.83 -14.51 -2.29
C ALA A 359 3.82 -14.16 -0.78
N TYR A 360 2.76 -13.55 -0.26
CA TYR A 360 2.60 -13.28 1.17
C TYR A 360 2.13 -14.49 1.98
N ALA A 361 1.64 -15.55 1.33
CA ALA A 361 1.14 -16.74 2.02
C ALA A 361 2.20 -17.30 2.99
N GLY A 362 1.88 -17.30 4.30
CA GLY A 362 2.78 -17.75 5.36
C GLY A 362 3.90 -16.76 5.74
N VAL A 363 3.97 -15.59 5.10
CA VAL A 363 4.98 -14.55 5.33
C VAL A 363 4.38 -13.30 5.98
N LEU A 364 3.19 -12.89 5.50
CA LEU A 364 2.48 -11.71 5.98
C LEU A 364 0.97 -11.91 5.89
N ALA A 365 0.26 -11.68 6.99
CA ALA A 365 -1.19 -11.53 7.02
C ALA A 365 -1.60 -10.14 7.53
N SER A 366 -2.83 -9.72 7.24
CA SER A 366 -3.31 -8.37 7.57
C SER A 366 -3.21 -8.01 9.06
N GLY A 367 -3.29 -9.00 9.96
CA GLY A 367 -3.23 -8.80 11.40
C GLY A 367 -1.83 -8.92 12.01
N ASP A 368 -0.79 -9.25 11.24
CA ASP A 368 0.52 -9.59 11.80
C ASP A 368 1.20 -8.41 12.53
N THR A 369 0.84 -7.18 12.15
CA THR A 369 1.34 -5.96 12.78
C THR A 369 0.57 -5.54 14.03
N ALA A 370 -0.48 -6.28 14.43
CA ALA A 370 -1.31 -5.91 15.58
C ALA A 370 -0.56 -5.98 16.92
N GLY A 371 0.57 -6.69 16.97
CA GLY A 371 1.47 -6.72 18.14
C GLY A 371 2.30 -5.45 18.33
N ILE A 372 2.26 -4.50 17.38
CA ILE A 372 2.90 -3.19 17.56
C ILE A 372 1.95 -2.32 18.40
N ASP A 373 2.34 -2.06 19.65
CA ASP A 373 1.60 -1.12 20.50
C ASP A 373 1.74 0.30 19.94
N LEU A 374 0.61 0.88 19.56
CA LEU A 374 0.52 2.22 19.02
C LEU A 374 1.01 3.27 20.01
N ALA A 375 1.03 3.00 21.32
CA ALA A 375 1.60 3.89 22.33
C ALA A 375 3.10 4.15 22.15
N HIS A 376 3.82 3.27 21.45
CA HIS A 376 5.23 3.47 21.07
C HIS A 376 5.40 4.32 19.81
N LEU A 377 4.32 4.72 19.14
CA LEU A 377 4.41 5.68 18.04
C LEU A 377 4.64 7.09 18.57
N ARG A 378 5.30 7.91 17.76
CA ARG A 378 5.43 9.35 17.93
C ARG A 378 5.13 10.06 16.62
N VAL A 379 4.61 11.27 16.72
CA VAL A 379 4.35 12.14 15.58
C VAL A 379 5.50 13.11 15.44
N LEU A 380 6.19 13.08 14.30
CA LEU A 380 7.27 14.03 14.03
C LEU A 380 6.71 15.43 13.84
N GLU A 381 7.51 16.43 14.21
CA GLU A 381 7.20 17.83 13.91
C GLU A 381 6.99 17.98 12.40
N TRP A 382 5.92 18.67 12.02
CA TRP A 382 5.64 18.99 10.64
C TRP A 382 5.77 20.48 10.41
N GLY A 383 6.07 20.86 9.18
CA GLY A 383 6.19 22.25 8.79
C GLY A 383 4.83 22.96 8.72
N ARG A 384 4.75 23.93 7.82
CA ARG A 384 3.52 24.71 7.62
C ARG A 384 2.35 23.81 7.24
N LEU A 385 1.29 23.89 8.04
CA LEU A 385 -0.02 23.32 7.72
C LEU A 385 -0.67 24.15 6.61
N THR A 386 -1.02 23.50 5.50
CA THR A 386 -1.60 24.15 4.31
C THR A 386 -3.10 23.80 4.21
N PRO A 387 -3.99 24.79 4.09
CA PRO A 387 -5.41 24.52 3.91
C PRO A 387 -5.67 24.00 2.50
N ASP A 388 -6.56 23.01 2.40
CA ASP A 388 -7.08 22.48 1.16
C ASP A 388 -8.56 22.87 0.99
N GLY A 389 -8.74 24.10 0.47
CA GLY A 389 -9.97 24.59 -0.20
C GLY A 389 -11.26 24.48 0.59
#